data_AF-A0A954ZZL3-F1
#
_entry.id   AF-A0A954ZZL3-F1
#
_cell.length_a   1.000
_cell.length_b   1.000
_cell.length_c   1.000
_cell.angle_alpha   90.00
_cell.angle_beta   90.00
_cell.angle_gamma   90.00
#
_symmetry.space_group_name_H-M   'P 1'
#
loop_
_entity.id
_entity.type
_entity.pdbx_description
1 polymer ?
#
loop_
_entity_poly.entity_id
_entity_poly.type
_entity_poly.pdbx_seq_one_letter_code
_entity_poly.pdbx_strand_id
1 'polypeptide(L)' 'MARLIRHDADKPIRIELEDLPKDKPIFICACGLSKNFPFCDGSHKGCKDEVPGEVHVYDPSRTRVVRKEKDTDSQSEAR' A
#
# COMPACT_ATOMS: atom_id res chain seq x y z
N MET A 1 -5.88 -10.55 -20.30
CA MET A 1 -6.75 -10.71 -19.11
C MET A 1 -6.31 -9.71 -18.06
N ALA A 2 -7.22 -8.97 -17.46
CA ALA A 2 -6.91 -8.03 -16.38
C ALA A 2 -7.27 -8.68 -15.03
N ARG A 3 -6.44 -8.46 -14.02
CA ARG A 3 -6.69 -8.87 -12.63
C ARG A 3 -6.74 -7.62 -11.77
N LEU A 4 -7.73 -7.52 -10.90
CA LEU A 4 -7.77 -6.54 -9.83
C LEU A 4 -7.07 -7.16 -8.60
N ILE A 5 -6.11 -6.44 -8.02
CA ILE A 5 -5.46 -6.82 -6.76
C ILE A 5 -5.77 -5.74 -5.73
N ARG A 6 -6.34 -6.16 -4.59
CA ARG A 6 -6.62 -5.28 -3.44
C ARG A 6 -5.34 -5.07 -2.64
N HIS A 7 -5.11 -3.85 -2.18
CA HIS A 7 -3.99 -3.47 -1.33
C HIS A 7 -4.54 -2.82 -0.08
N ASP A 8 -4.43 -3.50 1.07
CA ASP A 8 -4.95 -3.01 2.35
C ASP A 8 -3.84 -2.50 3.29
N ALA A 9 -2.57 -2.73 2.94
CA ALA A 9 -1.43 -2.25 3.72
C ALA A 9 -1.10 -0.79 3.37
N ASP A 10 -0.94 0.07 4.36
CA ASP A 10 -0.63 1.49 4.20
C ASP A 10 0.84 1.84 4.50
N LYS A 11 1.62 0.87 4.98
CA LYS A 11 2.99 1.07 5.50
C LYS A 11 3.97 0.04 4.93
N PRO A 12 5.26 0.41 4.80
CA PRO A 12 6.28 -0.53 4.38
C PRO A 12 6.60 -1.54 5.47
N ILE A 13 7.06 -2.72 5.05
CA ILE A 13 7.57 -3.77 5.93
C ILE A 13 9.04 -3.50 6.19
N ARG A 14 9.42 -3.44 7.46
CA ARG A 14 10.82 -3.33 7.89
C ARG A 14 11.42 -4.74 7.94
N ILE A 15 12.51 -4.94 7.23
CA ILE A 15 13.28 -6.18 7.25
C ILE A 15 14.56 -5.93 8.05
N GLU A 16 14.77 -6.78 9.05
CA GLU A 16 16.01 -6.88 9.82
C GLU A 16 16.63 -8.23 9.47
N LEU A 17 17.84 -8.21 8.89
CA LEU A 17 18.61 -9.42 8.58
C LEU A 17 19.80 -9.50 9.53
N GLU A 18 20.14 -10.72 9.93
CA GLU A 18 21.26 -11.00 10.83
C GLU A 18 22.61 -10.58 10.20
N ASP A 19 22.74 -10.74 8.88
CA ASP A 19 23.93 -10.40 8.10
C ASP A 19 24.06 -8.90 7.75
N LEU A 20 23.05 -8.09 8.07
CA LEU A 20 23.08 -6.65 7.86
C LEU A 20 23.38 -5.90 9.16
N PRO A 21 24.16 -4.81 9.11
CA PRO A 21 24.38 -4.00 10.28
C PRO A 21 23.07 -3.32 10.71
N LYS A 22 22.78 -3.35 12.03
CA LYS A 22 21.47 -2.99 12.63
C LYS A 22 21.06 -1.52 12.39
N ASP A 23 22.01 -0.68 12.00
CA ASP A 23 21.81 0.73 11.66
C ASP A 23 21.28 0.95 10.23
N LYS A 24 21.18 -0.10 9.41
CA LYS A 24 20.73 -0.01 8.01
C LYS A 24 19.53 -0.93 7.74
N PRO A 25 18.34 -0.64 8.32
CA PRO A 25 17.14 -1.39 8.02
C PRO A 25 16.72 -1.22 6.55
N ILE A 26 16.25 -2.30 5.93
CA ILE A 26 15.65 -2.28 4.60
C ILE A 26 14.14 -2.17 4.74
N PHE A 27 13.52 -1.30 3.95
CA PHE A 27 12.07 -1.14 3.92
C PHE A 27 11.51 -1.60 2.58
N ILE A 28 10.62 -2.58 2.62
CA ILE A 28 9.91 -3.11 1.46
C ILE A 28 8.54 -2.45 1.36
N CYS A 29 8.19 -1.96 0.19
CA CYS A 29 6.89 -1.33 -0.04
C CYS A 29 5.79 -2.39 0.00
N ALA A 30 4.77 -2.15 0.84
CA ALA A 30 3.52 -2.92 0.83
C ALA A 30 2.31 -2.07 0.39
N CYS A 31 2.46 -0.75 0.27
CA CYS A 31 1.36 0.18 -0.01
C CYS A 31 0.97 0.34 -1.48
N GLY A 32 1.65 -0.31 -2.43
CA GLY A 32 1.29 -0.23 -3.85
C GLY A 32 1.72 1.06 -4.58
N LEU A 33 2.15 2.11 -3.86
CA LEU A 33 2.43 3.44 -4.43
C LEU A 33 3.89 3.72 -4.82
N SER A 34 4.86 2.89 -4.40
CA SER A 34 6.28 3.14 -4.68
C SER A 34 6.56 3.23 -6.19
N LYS A 35 7.44 4.14 -6.60
CA LYS A 35 8.00 4.15 -7.96
C LYS A 35 9.26 3.30 -8.06
N ASN A 36 9.83 2.90 -6.92
CA ASN A 36 11.06 2.13 -6.80
C ASN A 36 10.82 0.72 -6.24
N PHE A 37 9.75 0.05 -6.68
CA PHE A 37 9.45 -1.32 -6.24
C PHE A 37 10.66 -2.25 -6.45
N PRO A 38 10.96 -3.16 -5.49
CA PRO A 38 10.17 -3.51 -4.30
C PRO A 38 10.39 -2.60 -3.08
N PHE A 39 11.29 -1.62 -3.16
CA PHE A 39 11.70 -0.82 -2.01
C PHE A 39 10.72 0.32 -1.70
N CYS A 40 10.68 0.70 -0.43
CA CYS A 40 9.98 1.90 0.01
C CYS A 40 10.73 3.16 -0.41
N ASP A 41 10.06 4.06 -1.13
CA ASP A 41 10.57 5.38 -1.52
C ASP A 41 9.91 6.54 -0.74
N GLY A 42 9.08 6.21 0.25
CA GLY A 42 8.33 7.19 1.04
C GLY A 42 6.94 7.54 0.51
N SER A 43 6.53 7.00 -0.65
CA SER A 43 5.20 7.27 -1.24
C SER A 43 4.03 6.84 -0.35
N HIS A 44 4.26 5.88 0.56
CA HIS A 44 3.29 5.44 1.58
C HIS A 44 2.78 6.58 2.48
N LYS A 45 3.50 7.72 2.54
CA LYS A 45 3.02 8.91 3.27
C LYS A 45 1.73 9.48 2.67
N GLY A 46 1.45 9.22 1.38
CA GLY A 46 0.20 9.58 0.73
C GLY A 46 -1.00 8.73 1.16
N CYS A 47 -0.78 7.61 1.87
CA CYS A 47 -1.84 6.76 2.39
C CYS A 47 -2.43 7.26 3.72
N LYS A 48 -1.88 8.33 4.32
CA LYS A 48 -2.31 8.84 5.63
C LYS A 48 -3.76 9.34 5.67
N ASP A 49 -4.26 9.79 4.53
CA ASP A 49 -5.61 10.32 4.38
C ASP A 49 -6.61 9.23 3.93
N GLU A 50 -6.15 7.97 3.83
CA GLU A 50 -7.00 6.82 3.54
C GLU A 50 -7.84 6.47 4.77
N VAL A 51 -9.13 6.25 4.55
CA VAL A 51 -10.10 5.92 5.58
C VAL A 51 -10.47 4.43 5.47
N PRO A 52 -10.50 3.68 6.59
CA PRO A 52 -10.98 2.31 6.59
C PRO A 52 -12.42 2.21 6.05
N GLY A 53 -12.68 1.21 5.20
CA GLY A 53 -13.99 1.00 4.57
C GLY A 53 -14.23 1.82 3.29
N GLU A 54 -13.23 2.55 2.82
CA GLU A 54 -13.26 3.24 1.52
C GLU A 54 -12.16 2.71 0.59
N VAL A 55 -12.52 2.43 -0.66
CA VAL A 55 -11.58 2.14 -1.73
C VAL A 55 -11.06 3.45 -2.30
N HIS A 56 -9.77 3.71 -2.07
CA HIS A 56 -9.07 4.87 -2.58
C HIS A 56 -8.40 4.53 -3.91
N VAL A 57 -8.91 5.08 -5.02
CA VAL A 57 -8.34 4.79 -6.33
C VAL A 57 -7.39 5.90 -6.75
N TYR A 58 -6.15 5.50 -6.95
CA TYR A 58 -5.08 6.37 -7.39
C TYR A 58 -5.06 6.54 -8.91
N ASP A 59 -4.52 7.67 -9.35
CA ASP A 59 -4.21 7.89 -10.75
C ASP A 59 -3.09 6.96 -11.26
N PRO A 60 -2.88 6.82 -12.58
CA PRO A 60 -1.81 5.97 -13.12
C PRO A 60 -0.41 6.35 -12.63
N SER A 61 -0.19 7.61 -12.24
CA SER A 61 1.10 8.05 -11.69
C SER A 61 1.30 7.71 -10.21
N ARG A 62 0.25 7.23 -9.53
CA ARG A 62 0.21 6.85 -8.11
C ARG A 62 0.55 8.01 -7.17
N THR A 63 0.16 9.22 -7.52
CA THR A 63 0.46 10.44 -6.75
C THR A 63 -0.77 11.06 -6.11
N ARG A 64 -1.96 10.81 -6.64
CA ARG A 64 -3.22 11.39 -6.13
C ARG A 64 -4.38 10.41 -6.24
N VAL A 65 -5.30 10.51 -5.28
CA VAL A 65 -6.58 9.82 -5.31
C VAL A 65 -7.51 10.55 -6.28
N VAL A 66 -8.07 9.84 -7.26
CA VAL A 66 -8.98 10.40 -8.26
C VAL A 66 -10.44 10.06 -8.00
N ARG A 67 -10.70 8.99 -7.25
CA ARG A 67 -12.04 8.59 -6.80
C ARG A 67 -11.95 7.84 -5.48
N LYS A 68 -12.99 8.01 -4.67
CA LYS A 68 -13.23 7.25 -3.43
C LYS A 68 -14.56 6.54 -3.57
N GLU A 69 -14.59 5.26 -3.24
CA GLU A 69 -15.78 4.42 -3.32
C GLU A 69 -15.97 3.70 -1.98
N LYS A 70 -17.20 3.33 -1.61
CA LYS A 70 -17.40 2.50 -0.41
C LYS A 70 -16.86 1.10 -0.69
N ASP A 71 -16.14 0.52 0.26
CA ASP A 71 -15.71 -0.87 0.16
C ASP A 71 -16.91 -1.79 0.40
N THR A 72 -17.46 -2.33 -0.68
CA THR A 72 -18.63 -3.21 -0.64
C THR A 72 -18.28 -4.67 -0.39
N ASP A 73 -17.00 -5.05 -0.54
CA ASP A 73 -16.60 -6.45 -0.41
C ASP A 73 -16.26 -6.83 1.04
N SER A 74 -16.14 -5.85 1.95
CA SER A 74 -15.91 -6.11 3.39
C SER A 74 -17.13 -6.73 4.09
N GLN A 75 -18.23 -7.01 3.37
CA GLN A 75 -19.35 -7.81 3.83
C GLN A 75 -19.59 -9.03 2.93
N SER A 76 -18.73 -10.05 3.03
CA SER A 76 -19.09 -11.41 2.60
C SER A 76 -18.75 -12.50 3.61
N GLU A 77 -18.36 -12.16 4.84
CA GLU A 77 -18.36 -13.08 5.99
C GLU A 77 -19.78 -13.30 6.55
N ALA A 78 -20.73 -13.59 5.66
CA ALA A 78 -22.06 -14.07 6.01
C ALA A 78 -22.40 -15.27 5.14
N ARG A 79 -21.67 -16.37 5.34
CA ARG A 79 -22.16 -17.73 5.12
C ARG A 79 -21.27 -18.79 5.75
#